data_AF-A0A974VMZ7-F1
#
_entry.id   AF-A0A974VMZ7-F1
#
_cell.length_a   1.000
_cell.length_b   1.000
_cell.length_c   1.000
_cell.angle_alpha   90.00
_cell.angle_beta   90.00
_cell.angle_gamma   90.00
#
_symmetry.space_group_name_H-M   'P 1'
#
loop_
_entity.id
_entity.type
_entity.pdbx_description
1 polymer ?
#
loop_
_entity_poly.entity_id
_entity_poly.type
_entity_poly.pdbx_seq_one_letter_code
_entity_poly.pdbx_strand_id
1 'polypeptide(L)'
;MATRLSNLFLRTLREDPVDAEVASHKLLVRAGYIRRAAPGIYTWLPLGLKVLSKVENIVREEMNAIGAQEVHFPALLPREPYETTNRWDEYGDNLFRLKDRKGTDMLLAPTHEEMFTLLVKDLYSSYKDLPVTLYQIQTKYRDEARPRAGLLRGREFVMKDSYSFDIDDAGLEEAYLAHRAAYQRIFERLGLDIVIVQAQSGAMGGSRSEEFLHPTAIGEDTFVRSAGGYAANVEAVTTVVPDPVDASNTPVAQVFETPDSPTIETLVDQSNKLYPREGRDWAAADTLKNVIVAVIDPAGERHMVAIGLPGDRAVDMARVEVNIGALLGIGGEVEVEAATEEDLKNFPQLVKGYIGPGLTLDAPLLGKESTTGIPYFLDPRVVDGSDWITGANEHGKHVYYLVAGRDFTADGVVEACEVREGDMAPDGSGPLEAARGIEMGHIFQLGRKYAEALGLKVLDNNGKLQTVTMGSYGVGVTRALAAIAEGNHDEKGLIWPRHLAPADVHVVITGKGEEIFSYGDELVAELEAAGLEVMVDDRPKASPGVKFGDAELLGVPTIVVIGRGYKDGVLELKDRRSGEARNIQVATAVDEVIAEVRG
;
A
#
# COMPACT_ATOMS: atom_id res chain seq x y z
N MET A 1 -10.98 -20.67 -30.37
CA MET A 1 -11.42 -22.06 -30.09
C MET A 1 -12.00 -22.06 -28.68
N ALA A 2 -13.25 -22.48 -28.56
CA ALA A 2 -14.01 -22.33 -27.33
C ALA A 2 -13.40 -23.10 -26.16
N THR A 3 -13.57 -22.54 -24.95
CA THR A 3 -13.15 -23.19 -23.71
C THR A 3 -14.20 -24.20 -23.28
N ARG A 4 -13.97 -25.49 -23.52
CA ARG A 4 -14.89 -26.58 -23.13
C ARG A 4 -14.64 -27.03 -21.69
N LEU A 5 -15.65 -26.95 -20.83
CA LEU A 5 -15.53 -27.35 -19.43
C LEU A 5 -15.29 -28.86 -19.26
N SER A 6 -15.67 -29.69 -20.23
CA SER A 6 -15.35 -31.13 -20.23
C SER A 6 -13.84 -31.41 -20.26
N ASN A 7 -13.05 -30.51 -20.85
CA ASN A 7 -11.60 -30.65 -21.03
C ASN A 7 -10.80 -29.63 -20.21
N LEU A 8 -11.44 -28.60 -19.68
CA LEU A 8 -10.79 -27.58 -18.87
C LEU A 8 -10.32 -28.17 -17.54
N PHE A 9 -9.07 -27.88 -17.17
CA PHE A 9 -8.56 -28.17 -15.83
C PHE A 9 -9.21 -27.23 -14.81
N LEU A 10 -10.44 -27.56 -14.42
CA LEU A 10 -11.28 -26.79 -13.51
C LEU A 10 -11.92 -27.70 -12.48
N ARG A 11 -11.80 -27.33 -11.21
CA ARG A 11 -12.50 -27.97 -10.10
C ARG A 11 -13.02 -26.91 -9.15
N THR A 12 -14.31 -26.61 -9.23
CA THR A 12 -14.97 -25.69 -8.30
C THR A 12 -15.16 -26.31 -6.91
N LEU A 13 -15.22 -25.46 -5.88
CA LEU A 13 -15.43 -25.86 -4.48
C LEU A 13 -16.75 -25.28 -3.96
N ARG A 14 -17.45 -26.06 -3.13
CA ARG A 14 -18.71 -25.66 -2.49
C ARG A 14 -18.49 -24.85 -1.23
N GLU A 15 -17.46 -25.19 -0.47
CA GLU A 15 -17.13 -24.58 0.82
C GLU A 15 -15.97 -23.61 0.65
N ASP A 16 -15.98 -22.56 1.47
CA ASP A 16 -14.87 -21.61 1.53
C ASP A 16 -13.61 -22.29 2.10
N PRO A 17 -12.41 -21.91 1.62
CA PRO A 17 -11.17 -22.35 2.25
C PRO A 17 -11.09 -21.84 3.70
N VAL A 18 -10.63 -22.70 4.61
CA VAL A 18 -10.57 -22.39 6.06
C VAL A 18 -9.75 -21.13 6.37
N ASP A 19 -8.68 -20.89 5.61
CA ASP A 19 -7.74 -19.77 5.83
C ASP A 19 -8.05 -18.52 4.98
N ALA A 20 -9.23 -18.45 4.36
CA ALA A 20 -9.62 -17.33 3.52
C ALA A 20 -10.56 -16.38 4.26
N GLU A 21 -10.12 -15.13 4.47
CA GLU A 21 -10.88 -14.12 5.22
C GLU A 21 -11.74 -13.24 4.30
N VAL A 22 -11.13 -12.69 3.23
CA VAL A 22 -11.76 -11.77 2.27
C VAL A 22 -12.48 -12.49 1.13
N ALA A 23 -13.45 -11.81 0.49
CA ALA A 23 -14.32 -12.42 -0.52
C ALA A 23 -13.55 -12.83 -1.78
N SER A 24 -12.67 -11.97 -2.28
CA SER A 24 -11.79 -12.24 -3.43
C SER A 24 -11.00 -13.53 -3.25
N HIS A 25 -10.35 -13.71 -2.10
CA HIS A 25 -9.58 -14.92 -1.80
C HIS A 25 -10.46 -16.16 -1.80
N LYS A 26 -11.60 -16.12 -1.08
CA LYS A 26 -12.56 -17.23 -1.03
C LYS A 26 -13.05 -17.62 -2.43
N LEU A 27 -13.50 -16.63 -3.19
CA LEU A 27 -14.12 -16.83 -4.50
C LEU A 27 -13.12 -17.24 -5.57
N LEU A 28 -11.93 -16.64 -5.65
CA LEU A 28 -10.91 -17.04 -6.61
C LEU A 28 -10.44 -18.48 -6.39
N VAL A 29 -10.38 -18.93 -5.14
CA VAL A 29 -10.11 -20.35 -4.84
C VAL A 29 -11.33 -21.20 -5.17
N ARG A 30 -12.54 -20.84 -4.73
CA ARG A 30 -13.75 -21.65 -5.00
C ARG A 30 -14.04 -21.79 -6.49
N ALA A 31 -13.88 -20.73 -7.26
CA ALA A 31 -14.07 -20.69 -8.71
C ALA A 31 -12.93 -21.38 -9.49
N GLY A 32 -11.85 -21.80 -8.82
CA GLY A 32 -10.75 -22.50 -9.48
C GLY A 32 -9.89 -21.59 -10.38
N TYR A 33 -9.70 -20.34 -9.98
CA TYR A 33 -8.78 -19.41 -10.64
C TYR A 33 -7.35 -19.55 -10.08
N ILE A 34 -7.25 -19.81 -8.78
CA ILE A 34 -5.98 -20.02 -8.08
C ILE A 34 -6.07 -21.21 -7.11
N ARG A 35 -4.92 -21.78 -6.78
CA ARG A 35 -4.77 -22.80 -5.72
C ARG A 35 -3.60 -22.41 -4.83
N ARG A 36 -3.75 -22.54 -3.51
CA ARG A 36 -2.65 -22.26 -2.58
C ARG A 36 -1.58 -23.35 -2.70
N ALA A 37 -0.33 -22.93 -2.90
CA ALA A 37 0.84 -23.81 -2.88
C ALA A 37 1.58 -23.73 -1.54
N ALA A 38 1.66 -22.53 -0.96
CA ALA A 38 2.21 -22.27 0.38
C ALA A 38 1.54 -21.02 0.98
N PRO A 39 1.78 -20.65 2.26
CA PRO A 39 1.38 -19.34 2.77
C PRO A 39 1.91 -18.21 1.87
N GLY A 40 0.99 -17.39 1.35
CA GLY A 40 1.31 -16.28 0.43
C GLY A 40 1.74 -16.66 -0.99
N ILE A 41 1.66 -17.94 -1.38
CA ILE A 41 2.14 -18.42 -2.69
C ILE A 41 1.02 -19.21 -3.37
N TYR A 42 0.66 -18.82 -4.59
CA TYR A 42 -0.50 -19.34 -5.31
C TYR A 42 -0.12 -19.86 -6.71
N THR A 43 -0.64 -21.04 -7.04
CA THR A 43 -0.65 -21.58 -8.39
C THR A 43 -1.80 -20.98 -9.19
N TRP A 44 -1.48 -20.42 -10.35
CA TRP A 44 -2.46 -19.93 -11.30
C TRP A 44 -3.07 -21.06 -12.13
N LEU A 45 -4.39 -21.10 -12.18
CA LEU A 45 -5.15 -22.05 -13.00
C LEU A 45 -5.58 -21.39 -14.32
N PRO A 46 -6.04 -22.18 -15.33
CA PRO A 46 -6.25 -21.65 -16.69
C PRO A 46 -7.15 -20.41 -16.78
N LEU A 47 -8.25 -20.35 -16.00
CA LEU A 47 -9.13 -19.18 -15.99
C LEU A 47 -8.49 -17.97 -15.29
N GLY A 48 -7.72 -18.21 -14.24
CA GLY A 48 -6.93 -17.19 -13.57
C GLY A 48 -5.91 -16.55 -14.51
N LEU A 49 -5.17 -17.37 -15.25
CA LEU A 49 -4.19 -16.90 -16.23
C LEU A 49 -4.85 -16.06 -17.34
N LYS A 50 -6.03 -16.47 -17.83
CA LYS A 50 -6.76 -15.68 -18.83
C LYS A 50 -7.08 -14.27 -18.34
N VAL A 51 -7.63 -14.14 -17.14
CA VAL A 51 -7.96 -12.82 -16.56
C VAL A 51 -6.69 -12.03 -16.24
N LEU A 52 -5.67 -12.69 -15.69
CA LEU A 52 -4.36 -12.06 -15.43
C LEU A 52 -3.78 -11.45 -16.71
N SER A 53 -3.75 -12.21 -17.82
CA SER A 53 -3.25 -11.69 -19.11
C SER A 53 -4.04 -10.50 -19.64
N LYS A 54 -5.36 -10.42 -19.39
CA LYS A 54 -6.16 -9.24 -19.75
C LYS A 54 -5.77 -8.01 -18.93
N VAL A 55 -5.53 -8.16 -17.64
CA VAL A 55 -5.00 -7.09 -16.78
C VAL A 55 -3.61 -6.65 -17.25
N GLU A 56 -2.71 -7.60 -17.51
CA GLU A 56 -1.36 -7.32 -18.03
C GLU A 56 -1.39 -6.57 -19.35
N ASN A 57 -2.31 -6.91 -20.26
CA ASN A 57 -2.45 -6.25 -21.55
C ASN A 57 -2.90 -4.80 -21.42
N ILE A 58 -3.84 -4.48 -20.53
CA ILE A 58 -4.23 -3.09 -20.25
C ILE A 58 -3.02 -2.30 -19.75
N VAL A 59 -2.27 -2.87 -18.80
CA VAL A 59 -1.06 -2.24 -18.28
C VAL A 59 -0.04 -2.00 -19.39
N ARG A 60 0.24 -3.02 -20.21
CA ARG A 60 1.15 -2.95 -21.35
C ARG A 60 0.75 -1.88 -22.37
N GLU A 61 -0.52 -1.80 -22.72
CA GLU A 61 -1.04 -0.79 -23.65
C GLU A 61 -0.81 0.63 -23.14
N GLU A 62 -1.12 0.90 -21.86
CA GLU A 62 -0.96 2.24 -21.28
C GLU A 62 0.50 2.64 -21.06
N MET A 63 1.37 1.67 -20.74
CA MET A 63 2.82 1.90 -20.67
C MET A 63 3.42 2.18 -22.05
N ASN A 64 3.03 1.40 -23.06
CA ASN A 64 3.48 1.62 -24.44
C ASN A 64 2.99 2.98 -24.98
N ALA A 65 1.80 3.43 -24.58
CA ALA A 65 1.24 4.72 -24.98
C ALA A 65 2.06 5.93 -24.48
N ILE A 66 2.83 5.78 -23.39
CA ILE A 66 3.76 6.82 -22.91
C ILE A 66 5.19 6.62 -23.45
N GLY A 67 5.40 5.69 -24.40
CA GLY A 67 6.70 5.41 -25.00
C GLY A 67 7.63 4.55 -24.15
N ALA A 68 7.12 3.95 -23.05
CA ALA A 68 7.89 3.00 -22.25
C ALA A 68 8.13 1.71 -23.04
N GLN A 69 9.31 1.08 -22.86
CA GLN A 69 9.71 -0.12 -23.60
C GLN A 69 9.81 -1.32 -22.67
N GLU A 70 9.16 -2.43 -23.04
CA GLU A 70 9.15 -3.66 -22.23
C GLU A 70 10.48 -4.42 -22.36
N VAL A 71 11.06 -4.76 -21.21
CA VAL A 71 12.20 -5.66 -21.04
C VAL A 71 11.82 -6.78 -20.07
N HIS A 72 12.67 -7.80 -19.91
CA HIS A 72 12.41 -8.88 -18.97
C HIS A 72 13.69 -9.33 -18.26
N PHE A 73 13.74 -9.10 -16.95
CA PHE A 73 14.88 -9.46 -16.12
C PHE A 73 14.72 -10.85 -15.47
N PRO A 74 15.83 -11.53 -15.14
CA PRO A 74 15.78 -12.69 -14.28
C PRO A 74 15.22 -12.34 -12.89
N ALA A 75 14.55 -13.31 -12.25
CA ALA A 75 14.13 -13.20 -10.86
C ALA A 75 15.23 -13.64 -9.88
N LEU A 76 16.13 -14.51 -10.29
CA LEU A 76 17.28 -14.92 -9.49
C LEU A 76 18.44 -13.96 -9.77
N LEU A 77 18.81 -13.14 -8.78
CA LEU A 77 19.77 -12.05 -8.93
C LEU A 77 21.04 -12.28 -8.09
N PRO A 78 22.20 -11.78 -8.56
CA PRO A 78 23.44 -11.77 -7.78
C PRO A 78 23.35 -10.79 -6.59
N ARG A 79 24.08 -11.08 -5.50
CA ARG A 79 24.15 -10.22 -4.30
C ARG A 79 24.80 -8.87 -4.57
N GLU A 80 25.82 -8.83 -5.41
CA GLU A 80 26.77 -7.72 -5.51
C GLU A 80 26.11 -6.36 -5.84
N PRO A 81 25.14 -6.25 -6.77
CA PRO A 81 24.45 -4.98 -7.00
C PRO A 81 23.67 -4.48 -5.78
N TYR A 82 23.01 -5.38 -5.05
CA TYR A 82 22.24 -5.06 -3.85
C TYR A 82 23.14 -4.69 -2.67
N GLU A 83 24.31 -5.30 -2.55
CA GLU A 83 25.31 -4.92 -1.56
C GLU A 83 25.88 -3.52 -1.88
N THR A 84 26.13 -3.21 -3.16
CA THR A 84 26.63 -1.90 -3.58
C THR A 84 25.65 -0.77 -3.25
N THR A 85 24.35 -1.05 -3.31
CA THR A 85 23.27 -0.10 -2.98
C THR A 85 22.84 -0.16 -1.52
N ASN A 86 23.55 -0.93 -0.68
CA ASN A 86 23.23 -1.21 0.73
C ASN A 86 21.90 -1.95 0.97
N ARG A 87 21.16 -2.28 -0.08
CA ARG A 87 19.85 -2.94 -0.02
C ARG A 87 19.92 -4.43 0.25
N TRP A 88 21.09 -5.04 0.22
CA TRP A 88 21.28 -6.40 0.72
C TRP A 88 20.96 -6.48 2.21
N ASP A 89 21.36 -5.47 2.99
CA ASP A 89 21.14 -5.41 4.44
C ASP A 89 19.88 -4.58 4.78
N GLU A 90 19.67 -3.41 4.16
CA GLU A 90 18.50 -2.54 4.42
C GLU A 90 17.15 -3.23 4.17
N TYR A 91 17.04 -4.17 3.23
CA TYR A 91 15.78 -4.89 3.02
C TYR A 91 15.39 -5.82 4.19
N GLY A 92 16.33 -6.10 5.10
CA GLY A 92 16.09 -6.95 6.26
C GLY A 92 15.61 -8.36 5.90
N ASP A 93 14.65 -8.87 6.67
CA ASP A 93 14.10 -10.22 6.53
C ASP A 93 13.12 -10.37 5.35
N ASN A 94 12.66 -9.26 4.75
CA ASN A 94 11.79 -9.31 3.58
C ASN A 94 12.52 -9.82 2.31
N LEU A 95 13.86 -9.86 2.32
CA LEU A 95 14.66 -10.35 1.20
C LEU A 95 14.89 -11.87 1.27
N PHE A 96 14.36 -12.59 0.28
CA PHE A 96 14.71 -14.01 0.09
C PHE A 96 16.18 -14.13 -0.34
N ARG A 97 17.01 -14.69 0.55
CA ARG A 97 18.43 -14.99 0.30
C ARG A 97 18.63 -16.48 0.11
N LEU A 98 19.48 -16.86 -0.84
CA LEU A 98 19.83 -18.26 -1.10
C LEU A 98 21.30 -18.39 -1.52
N LYS A 99 21.83 -19.61 -1.45
CA LYS A 99 23.17 -19.93 -1.95
C LYS A 99 23.08 -20.93 -3.09
N ASP A 100 23.85 -20.71 -4.14
CA ASP A 100 24.01 -21.70 -5.21
C ASP A 100 24.85 -22.91 -4.74
N ARG A 101 25.01 -23.92 -5.59
CA ARG A 101 25.80 -25.13 -5.28
C ARG A 101 27.30 -24.87 -5.03
N LYS A 102 27.82 -23.70 -5.40
CA LYS A 102 29.20 -23.27 -5.16
C LYS A 102 29.32 -22.42 -3.89
N GLY A 103 28.20 -22.10 -3.24
CA GLY A 103 28.15 -21.24 -2.06
C GLY A 103 28.02 -19.76 -2.38
N THR A 104 27.78 -19.37 -3.63
CA THR A 104 27.57 -17.99 -4.05
C THR A 104 26.23 -17.48 -3.53
N ASP A 105 26.24 -16.33 -2.86
CA ASP A 105 25.03 -15.66 -2.39
C ASP A 105 24.24 -15.08 -3.56
N MET A 106 22.94 -15.35 -3.56
CA MET A 106 21.97 -14.87 -4.53
C MET A 106 20.71 -14.43 -3.79
N LEU A 107 19.82 -13.71 -4.47
CA LEU A 107 18.50 -13.35 -3.97
C LEU A 107 17.40 -13.68 -5.00
N LEU A 108 16.17 -13.81 -4.52
CA LEU A 108 14.99 -13.70 -5.38
C LEU A 108 14.54 -12.23 -5.38
N ALA A 109 14.32 -11.68 -6.58
CA ALA A 109 14.12 -10.25 -6.78
C ALA A 109 12.83 -9.73 -6.10
N PRO A 110 12.95 -8.84 -5.10
CA PRO A 110 11.78 -8.12 -4.56
C PRO A 110 11.36 -6.94 -5.45
N THR A 111 12.30 -6.44 -6.27
CA THR A 111 12.21 -5.33 -7.23
C THR A 111 13.53 -5.27 -8.03
N HIS A 112 13.74 -4.27 -8.91
CA HIS A 112 14.80 -4.31 -9.92
C HIS A 112 15.57 -2.99 -10.14
N GLU A 113 15.56 -2.02 -9.22
CA GLU A 113 16.25 -0.72 -9.39
C GLU A 113 17.71 -0.91 -9.83
N GLU A 114 18.45 -1.82 -9.18
CA GLU A 114 19.84 -2.12 -9.48
C GLU A 114 20.00 -2.65 -10.91
N MET A 115 19.12 -3.56 -11.31
CA MET A 115 19.23 -4.27 -12.57
C MET A 115 18.92 -3.38 -13.76
N PHE A 116 17.91 -2.51 -13.64
CA PHE A 116 17.63 -1.50 -14.65
C PHE A 116 18.77 -0.46 -14.74
N THR A 117 19.29 -0.01 -13.58
CA THR A 117 20.44 0.93 -13.56
C THR A 117 21.64 0.36 -14.28
N LEU A 118 21.99 -0.91 -14.01
CA LEU A 118 23.12 -1.59 -14.63
C LEU A 118 22.89 -1.84 -16.14
N LEU A 119 21.67 -2.17 -16.56
CA LEU A 119 21.35 -2.34 -17.97
C LEU A 119 21.58 -1.03 -18.75
N VAL A 120 21.06 0.08 -18.23
CA VAL A 120 21.24 1.39 -18.88
C VAL A 120 22.71 1.81 -18.87
N LYS A 121 23.43 1.57 -17.76
CA LYS A 121 24.86 1.88 -17.64
C LYS A 121 25.71 1.14 -18.67
N ASP A 122 25.40 -0.11 -18.96
CA ASP A 122 26.16 -0.92 -19.91
C ASP A 122 25.97 -0.44 -21.36
N LEU A 123 24.77 0.08 -21.67
CA LEU A 123 24.40 0.39 -23.05
C LEU A 123 24.49 1.88 -23.39
N TYR A 124 24.29 2.78 -22.43
CA TYR A 124 24.10 4.21 -22.69
C TYR A 124 25.30 5.01 -22.14
N SER A 125 25.80 5.95 -22.96
CA SER A 125 27.01 6.72 -22.62
C SER A 125 26.88 8.22 -22.88
N SER A 126 25.78 8.66 -23.51
CA SER A 126 25.57 10.02 -23.97
C SER A 126 24.18 10.52 -23.59
N TYR A 127 24.04 11.82 -23.33
CA TYR A 127 22.73 12.47 -23.13
C TYR A 127 21.78 12.24 -24.32
N LYS A 128 22.32 11.96 -25.52
CA LYS A 128 21.53 11.68 -26.73
C LYS A 128 20.76 10.37 -26.67
N ASP A 129 21.15 9.48 -25.76
CA ASP A 129 20.45 8.21 -25.52
C ASP A 129 19.27 8.42 -24.54
N LEU A 130 19.19 9.59 -23.88
CA LEU A 130 18.17 9.93 -22.88
C LEU A 130 17.18 10.98 -23.43
N PRO A 131 15.92 11.01 -22.92
CA PRO A 131 15.36 10.15 -21.87
C PRO A 131 15.01 8.75 -22.38
N VAL A 132 15.02 7.77 -21.48
CA VAL A 132 14.48 6.43 -21.75
C VAL A 132 13.62 5.95 -20.59
N THR A 133 12.50 5.31 -20.91
CA THR A 133 11.64 4.63 -19.94
C THR A 133 11.56 3.16 -20.29
N LEU A 134 11.92 2.30 -19.34
CA LEU A 134 11.87 0.85 -19.48
C LEU A 134 10.89 0.29 -18.45
N TYR A 135 10.24 -0.84 -18.76
CA TYR A 135 9.39 -1.54 -17.79
C TYR A 135 9.42 -3.05 -18.00
N GLN A 136 8.94 -3.80 -17.02
CA GLN A 136 8.65 -5.22 -17.18
C GLN A 136 7.36 -5.58 -16.44
N ILE A 137 6.74 -6.69 -16.82
CA ILE A 137 5.69 -7.36 -16.03
C ILE A 137 6.26 -8.71 -15.60
N GLN A 138 6.58 -8.84 -14.31
CA GLN A 138 7.41 -9.96 -13.84
C GLN A 138 7.13 -10.31 -12.37
N THR A 139 7.35 -11.58 -12.03
CA THR A 139 7.17 -12.15 -10.68
C THR A 139 8.21 -11.67 -9.67
N LYS A 140 7.75 -10.99 -8.63
CA LYS A 140 8.52 -10.53 -7.48
C LYS A 140 8.38 -11.47 -6.29
N TYR A 141 9.38 -11.43 -5.42
CA TYR A 141 9.47 -12.24 -4.22
C TYR A 141 9.76 -11.36 -3.01
N ARG A 142 8.89 -11.38 -2.00
CA ARG A 142 9.10 -10.70 -0.71
C ARG A 142 8.73 -11.67 0.40
N ASP A 143 9.61 -11.93 1.36
CA ASP A 143 9.32 -12.90 2.45
C ASP A 143 8.45 -12.27 3.54
N GLU A 144 7.26 -11.85 3.13
CA GLU A 144 6.27 -11.21 3.99
C GLU A 144 6.03 -12.07 5.24
N ALA A 145 6.23 -11.49 6.42
CA ALA A 145 6.11 -12.19 7.70
C ALA A 145 4.70 -12.73 7.94
N ARG A 146 3.67 -12.02 7.44
CA ARG A 146 2.26 -12.38 7.60
C ARG A 146 1.48 -12.26 6.29
N PRO A 147 1.65 -13.19 5.34
CA PRO A 147 0.91 -13.16 4.10
C PRO A 147 -0.57 -13.46 4.38
N ARG A 148 -1.47 -12.59 3.90
CA ARG A 148 -2.90 -12.63 4.19
C ARG A 148 -3.74 -12.16 3.01
N ALA A 149 -5.04 -12.36 3.11
CA ALA A 149 -6.02 -11.87 2.11
C ALA A 149 -5.75 -12.31 0.65
N GLY A 150 -5.28 -13.54 0.45
CA GLY A 150 -5.17 -14.10 -0.89
C GLY A 150 -4.02 -13.48 -1.69
N LEU A 151 -4.37 -12.93 -2.86
CA LEU A 151 -3.42 -12.26 -3.77
C LEU A 151 -3.16 -10.79 -3.39
N LEU A 152 -3.85 -10.24 -2.39
CA LEU A 152 -3.66 -8.86 -1.96
C LEU A 152 -2.29 -8.67 -1.28
N ARG A 153 -1.88 -9.64 -0.46
CA ARG A 153 -0.59 -9.65 0.24
C ARG A 153 0.05 -11.04 0.22
N GLY A 154 0.78 -11.32 -0.86
CA GLY A 154 1.50 -12.57 -1.10
C GLY A 154 3.02 -12.43 -0.92
N ARG A 155 3.71 -13.57 -0.93
CA ARG A 155 5.18 -13.66 -0.96
C ARG A 155 5.76 -13.82 -2.35
N GLU A 156 4.94 -14.30 -3.28
CA GLU A 156 5.22 -14.37 -4.71
C GLU A 156 4.06 -13.70 -5.44
N PHE A 157 4.35 -12.69 -6.26
CA PHE A 157 3.32 -11.92 -6.97
C PHE A 157 3.87 -11.28 -8.25
N VAL A 158 3.01 -11.11 -9.25
CA VAL A 158 3.30 -10.35 -10.47
C VAL A 158 3.14 -8.85 -10.20
N MET A 159 4.18 -8.10 -10.58
CA MET A 159 4.20 -6.65 -10.53
C MET A 159 4.65 -6.14 -11.90
N LYS A 160 4.05 -5.03 -12.33
CA LYS A 160 4.68 -4.19 -13.34
C LYS A 160 5.59 -3.23 -12.61
N ASP A 161 6.86 -3.20 -12.94
CA ASP A 161 7.85 -2.25 -12.44
C ASP A 161 8.49 -1.55 -13.63
N SER A 162 8.63 -0.23 -13.54
CA SER A 162 9.14 0.64 -14.60
C SER A 162 10.12 1.65 -14.01
N TYR A 163 11.10 2.03 -14.83
CA TYR A 163 12.16 2.93 -14.46
C TYR A 163 12.43 3.92 -15.60
N SER A 164 12.40 5.22 -15.27
CA SER A 164 12.82 6.29 -16.19
C SER A 164 14.24 6.72 -15.88
N PHE A 165 14.95 7.12 -16.92
CA PHE A 165 16.32 7.60 -16.86
C PHE A 165 16.39 8.90 -17.64
N ASP A 166 16.72 9.97 -16.93
CA ASP A 166 16.62 11.33 -17.42
C ASP A 166 17.94 12.07 -17.17
N ILE A 167 18.26 13.03 -18.04
CA ILE A 167 19.51 13.79 -17.90
C ILE A 167 19.42 14.74 -16.69
N ASP A 168 18.26 15.35 -16.47
CA ASP A 168 18.02 16.35 -15.43
C ASP A 168 16.65 16.17 -14.76
N ASP A 169 16.41 16.94 -13.70
CA ASP A 169 15.23 16.79 -12.87
C ASP A 169 13.94 17.24 -13.58
N ALA A 170 14.05 18.05 -14.65
CA ALA A 170 12.90 18.42 -15.48
C ALA A 170 12.42 17.21 -16.29
N GLY A 171 13.34 16.44 -16.90
CA GLY A 171 13.00 15.17 -17.55
C GLY A 171 12.37 14.16 -16.58
N LEU A 172 12.90 14.07 -15.36
CA LEU A 172 12.32 13.22 -14.32
C LEU A 172 10.88 13.61 -13.95
N GLU A 173 10.59 14.91 -13.81
CA GLU A 173 9.23 15.39 -13.55
C GLU A 173 8.29 15.08 -14.73
N GLU A 174 8.75 15.25 -15.97
CA GLU A 174 7.97 14.89 -17.17
C GLU A 174 7.63 13.39 -17.19
N ALA A 175 8.62 12.52 -16.95
CA ALA A 175 8.42 11.08 -16.85
C ALA A 175 7.47 10.73 -15.70
N TYR A 176 7.63 11.37 -14.53
CA TYR A 176 6.78 11.15 -13.37
C TYR A 176 5.31 11.46 -13.65
N LEU A 177 5.03 12.62 -14.27
CA LEU A 177 3.67 13.02 -14.64
C LEU A 177 3.07 12.13 -15.74
N ALA A 178 3.89 11.66 -16.69
CA ALA A 178 3.46 10.71 -17.71
C ALA A 178 3.02 9.37 -17.09
N HIS A 179 3.79 8.84 -16.14
CA HIS A 179 3.43 7.61 -15.40
C HIS A 179 2.19 7.82 -14.54
N ARG A 180 2.08 8.97 -13.85
CA ARG A 180 0.91 9.32 -13.05
C ARG A 180 -0.37 9.27 -13.90
N ALA A 181 -0.35 9.90 -15.08
CA ALA A 181 -1.48 9.88 -16.00
C ALA A 181 -1.76 8.47 -16.58
N ALA A 182 -0.71 7.70 -16.90
CA ALA A 182 -0.86 6.31 -17.36
C ALA A 182 -1.53 5.43 -16.30
N TYR A 183 -1.18 5.58 -15.03
CA TYR A 183 -1.75 4.79 -13.94
C TYR A 183 -3.23 5.10 -13.75
N GLN A 184 -3.61 6.38 -13.81
CA GLN A 184 -5.02 6.77 -13.78
C GLN A 184 -5.80 6.07 -14.90
N ARG A 185 -5.29 6.06 -16.14
CA ARG A 185 -5.93 5.35 -17.26
C ARG A 185 -5.96 3.83 -17.07
N ILE A 186 -4.88 3.23 -16.55
CA ILE A 186 -4.84 1.80 -16.21
C ILE A 186 -5.97 1.47 -15.24
N PHE A 187 -6.07 2.18 -14.12
CA PHE A 187 -7.05 1.85 -13.09
C PHE A 187 -8.49 2.17 -13.51
N GLU A 188 -8.70 3.27 -14.26
CA GLU A 188 -9.99 3.57 -14.90
C GLU A 188 -10.42 2.42 -15.83
N ARG A 189 -9.52 1.97 -16.71
CA ARG A 189 -9.78 0.83 -17.61
C ARG A 189 -9.96 -0.48 -16.86
N LEU A 190 -9.40 -0.65 -15.67
CA LEU A 190 -9.63 -1.81 -14.81
C LEU A 190 -10.95 -1.71 -14.03
N GLY A 191 -11.62 -0.55 -14.03
CA GLY A 191 -12.83 -0.29 -13.26
C GLY A 191 -12.57 -0.17 -11.76
N LEU A 192 -11.42 0.40 -11.38
CA LEU A 192 -11.01 0.62 -10.00
C LEU A 192 -10.94 2.12 -9.72
N ASP A 193 -11.74 2.58 -8.76
CA ASP A 193 -11.65 3.95 -8.25
C ASP A 193 -10.35 4.13 -7.47
N ILE A 194 -9.62 5.21 -7.71
CA ILE A 194 -8.33 5.47 -7.07
C ILE A 194 -8.30 6.84 -6.43
N VAL A 195 -7.73 6.89 -5.22
CA VAL A 195 -7.28 8.11 -4.56
C VAL A 195 -5.76 8.14 -4.62
N ILE A 196 -5.21 9.20 -5.21
CA ILE A 196 -3.76 9.42 -5.21
C ILE A 196 -3.40 10.14 -3.93
N VAL A 197 -2.54 9.53 -3.12
CA VAL A 197 -2.13 10.07 -1.82
C VAL A 197 -0.64 10.40 -1.83
N GLN A 198 -0.28 11.50 -1.16
CA GLN A 198 1.13 11.78 -0.88
C GLN A 198 1.67 10.71 0.07
N ALA A 199 2.86 10.20 -0.23
CA ALA A 199 3.51 9.15 0.54
C ALA A 199 4.95 9.53 0.87
N GLN A 200 5.53 8.83 1.84
CA GLN A 200 6.95 8.95 2.18
C GLN A 200 7.77 8.02 1.28
N SER A 201 9.00 8.42 0.94
CA SER A 201 9.82 7.65 -0.02
C SER A 201 10.46 6.38 0.58
N GLY A 202 10.56 6.26 1.91
CA GLY A 202 11.12 5.09 2.62
C GLY A 202 12.51 4.63 2.12
N ALA A 203 12.82 3.34 2.26
CA ALA A 203 14.07 2.68 1.80
C ALA A 203 14.36 2.85 0.31
N MET A 204 13.34 3.10 -0.52
CA MET A 204 13.54 3.36 -1.95
C MET A 204 14.31 4.67 -2.16
N GLY A 205 14.24 5.61 -1.21
CA GLY A 205 14.79 6.95 -1.33
C GLY A 205 14.04 7.80 -2.36
N GLY A 206 14.28 9.11 -2.35
CA GLY A 206 13.69 10.02 -3.33
C GLY A 206 13.03 11.26 -2.71
N SER A 207 12.80 12.27 -3.55
CA SER A 207 12.28 13.59 -3.12
C SER A 207 10.76 13.72 -3.18
N ARG A 208 10.08 12.84 -3.92
CA ARG A 208 8.63 12.85 -4.10
C ARG A 208 8.11 11.44 -4.31
N SER A 209 7.00 11.12 -3.66
CA SER A 209 6.35 9.82 -3.73
C SER A 209 4.82 9.95 -3.67
N GLU A 210 4.12 9.20 -4.52
CA GLU A 210 2.65 9.14 -4.56
C GLU A 210 2.18 7.68 -4.64
N GLU A 211 1.25 7.30 -3.76
CA GLU A 211 0.57 6.01 -3.75
C GLU A 211 -0.81 6.12 -4.42
N PHE A 212 -1.23 5.07 -5.11
CA PHE A 212 -2.51 4.97 -5.79
C PHE A 212 -3.38 3.98 -5.02
N LEU A 213 -4.22 4.48 -4.11
CA LEU A 213 -5.03 3.65 -3.23
C LEU A 213 -6.42 3.41 -3.81
N HIS A 214 -6.85 2.16 -3.91
CA HIS A 214 -8.25 1.81 -4.17
C HIS A 214 -9.03 1.80 -2.85
N PRO A 215 -9.97 2.74 -2.60
CA PRO A 215 -10.66 2.84 -1.31
C PRO A 215 -11.56 1.64 -1.06
N THR A 216 -11.31 0.90 0.02
CA THR A 216 -12.13 -0.25 0.42
C THR A 216 -11.90 -0.61 1.88
N ALA A 217 -12.94 -1.11 2.55
CA ALA A 217 -12.91 -1.44 3.97
C ALA A 217 -11.88 -2.52 4.34
N ILE A 218 -11.54 -3.41 3.39
CA ILE A 218 -10.54 -4.47 3.58
C ILE A 218 -9.10 -4.01 3.30
N GLY A 219 -8.92 -2.77 2.83
CA GLY A 219 -7.61 -2.21 2.50
C GLY A 219 -6.71 -2.16 3.73
N GLU A 220 -5.42 -2.47 3.57
CA GLU A 220 -4.49 -2.50 4.69
C GLU A 220 -3.97 -1.12 5.06
N ASP A 221 -3.85 -0.25 4.05
CA ASP A 221 -3.31 1.10 4.20
C ASP A 221 -4.39 2.03 4.75
N THR A 222 -4.00 2.84 5.73
CA THR A 222 -4.84 3.90 6.26
C THR A 222 -4.32 5.21 5.70
N PHE A 223 -5.19 5.98 5.10
CA PHE A 223 -4.86 7.30 4.58
C PHE A 223 -5.89 8.30 5.07
N VAL A 224 -5.50 9.57 5.06
CA VAL A 224 -6.43 10.66 5.36
C VAL A 224 -6.73 11.44 4.09
N ARG A 225 -7.93 12.01 4.04
CA ARG A 225 -8.34 12.92 2.97
C ARG A 225 -9.19 14.07 3.51
N SER A 226 -9.26 15.16 2.76
CA SER A 226 -10.17 16.27 3.07
C SER A 226 -11.17 16.49 1.93
N ALA A 227 -12.26 17.19 2.23
CA ALA A 227 -13.25 17.60 1.22
C ALA A 227 -12.66 18.56 0.16
N GLY A 228 -11.61 19.32 0.49
CA GLY A 228 -10.94 20.23 -0.43
C GLY A 228 -9.84 19.59 -1.30
N GLY A 229 -9.62 18.27 -1.20
CA GLY A 229 -8.78 17.51 -2.13
C GLY A 229 -7.40 17.11 -1.60
N TYR A 230 -7.08 17.38 -0.33
CA TYR A 230 -5.88 16.82 0.29
C TYR A 230 -6.05 15.31 0.44
N ALA A 231 -4.99 14.54 0.16
CA ALA A 231 -4.93 13.13 0.49
C ALA A 231 -3.48 12.70 0.71
N ALA A 232 -3.22 12.02 1.83
CA ALA A 232 -1.89 11.58 2.22
C ALA A 232 -1.96 10.30 3.05
N ASN A 233 -0.92 9.48 2.96
CA ASN A 233 -0.70 8.45 3.96
C ASN A 233 -0.44 9.11 5.33
N VAL A 234 -0.80 8.44 6.42
CA VAL A 234 -0.78 9.02 7.77
C VAL A 234 0.64 9.48 8.14
N GLU A 235 1.67 8.76 7.69
CA GLU A 235 3.08 9.08 7.91
C GLU A 235 3.58 10.30 7.11
N ALA A 236 2.87 10.68 6.04
CA ALA A 236 3.19 11.84 5.22
C ALA A 236 2.46 13.12 5.65
N VAL A 237 1.48 13.03 6.55
CA VAL A 237 0.76 14.20 7.04
C VAL A 237 1.71 15.11 7.81
N THR A 238 1.60 16.42 7.60
CA THR A 238 2.22 17.42 8.47
C THR A 238 1.17 18.10 9.32
N THR A 239 1.57 18.44 10.54
CA THR A 239 0.69 19.08 11.50
C THR A 239 0.62 20.59 11.22
N VAL A 240 -0.59 21.16 11.19
CA VAL A 240 -0.78 22.61 11.19
C VAL A 240 -0.24 23.19 12.50
N VAL A 241 0.85 23.94 12.41
CA VAL A 241 1.53 24.56 13.55
C VAL A 241 0.71 25.75 14.05
N PRO A 242 0.26 25.76 15.32
CA PRO A 242 -0.38 26.92 15.92
C PRO A 242 0.53 28.15 15.98
N ASP A 243 -0.04 29.35 16.03
CA ASP A 243 0.74 30.57 16.30
C ASP A 243 1.34 30.53 17.72
N PRO A 244 2.55 31.09 17.93
CA PRO A 244 3.12 31.25 19.28
C PRO A 244 2.17 32.01 20.22
N VAL A 245 2.22 31.64 21.51
CA VAL A 245 1.33 32.19 22.55
C VAL A 245 2.08 33.23 23.39
N ASP A 246 1.41 34.33 23.76
CA ASP A 246 1.98 35.29 24.73
C ASP A 246 1.89 34.73 26.16
N ALA A 247 3.02 34.23 26.65
CA ALA A 247 3.17 33.68 28.01
C ALA A 247 3.62 34.70 29.06
N SER A 248 3.61 36.01 28.75
CA SER A 248 4.11 37.05 29.67
C SER A 248 3.38 37.10 31.01
N ASN A 249 2.11 36.68 31.05
CA ASN A 249 1.29 36.61 32.25
C ASN A 249 1.19 35.19 32.84
N THR A 250 1.83 34.19 32.22
CA THR A 250 1.83 32.83 32.73
C THR A 250 2.70 32.75 33.99
N PRO A 251 2.22 32.17 35.11
CA PRO A 251 3.01 32.02 36.32
C PRO A 251 4.36 31.33 36.09
N VAL A 252 5.29 31.55 37.02
CA VAL A 252 6.56 30.81 37.04
C VAL A 252 6.27 29.33 37.22
N ALA A 253 6.98 28.48 36.48
CA ALA A 253 6.86 27.03 36.60
C ALA A 253 7.09 26.58 38.05
N GLN A 254 6.16 25.77 38.58
CA GLN A 254 6.21 25.31 39.97
C GLN A 254 5.84 23.84 40.09
N VAL A 255 6.54 23.14 40.98
CA VAL A 255 6.27 21.72 41.30
C VAL A 255 5.13 21.64 42.32
N PHE A 256 4.16 20.77 42.03
CA PHE A 256 3.02 20.46 42.86
C PHE A 256 2.94 18.95 43.15
N GLU A 257 2.34 18.60 44.29
CA GLU A 257 2.12 17.22 44.72
C GLU A 257 0.85 16.66 44.06
N THR A 258 1.01 15.64 43.23
CA THR A 258 -0.05 14.93 42.52
C THR A 258 0.13 13.42 42.80
N PRO A 259 -0.26 12.94 43.99
CA PRO A 259 -0.04 11.55 44.38
C PRO A 259 -0.81 10.58 43.49
N ASP A 260 -0.19 9.43 43.20
CA ASP A 260 -0.77 8.31 42.46
C ASP A 260 -1.34 8.69 41.06
N SER A 261 -0.61 9.55 40.33
CA SER A 261 -1.01 10.04 39.00
C SER A 261 -0.03 9.70 37.86
N PRO A 262 0.28 8.41 37.58
CA PRO A 262 1.26 8.03 36.56
C PRO A 262 0.74 8.10 35.11
N THR A 263 -0.53 8.43 34.90
CA THR A 263 -1.15 8.54 33.57
C THR A 263 -1.75 9.94 33.35
N ILE A 264 -1.97 10.34 32.10
CA ILE A 264 -2.60 11.63 31.81
C ILE A 264 -4.00 11.75 32.42
N GLU A 265 -4.80 10.69 32.36
CA GLU A 265 -6.14 10.66 32.96
C GLU A 265 -6.07 10.89 34.49
N THR A 266 -5.22 10.14 35.18
CA THR A 266 -5.05 10.28 36.63
C THR A 266 -4.43 11.62 37.02
N LEU A 267 -3.55 12.19 36.18
CA LEU A 267 -3.01 13.53 36.36
C LEU A 267 -4.10 14.59 36.25
N VAL A 268 -4.92 14.54 35.21
CA VAL A 268 -6.02 15.49 35.00
C VAL A 268 -7.00 15.43 36.17
N ASP A 269 -7.38 14.24 36.61
CA ASP A 269 -8.27 14.05 37.76
C ASP A 269 -7.69 14.64 39.05
N GLN A 270 -6.42 14.36 39.35
CA GLN A 270 -5.74 14.94 40.53
C GLN A 270 -5.59 16.45 40.42
N SER A 271 -5.27 16.97 39.23
CA SER A 271 -5.13 18.41 38.96
C SER A 271 -6.43 19.14 39.24
N ASN A 272 -7.56 18.62 38.72
CA ASN A 272 -8.89 19.18 38.95
C ASN A 272 -9.32 19.10 40.41
N LYS A 273 -8.91 18.04 41.13
CA LYS A 273 -9.25 17.86 42.54
C LYS A 273 -8.44 18.72 43.48
N LEU A 274 -7.13 18.83 43.26
CA LEU A 274 -6.17 19.44 44.20
C LEU A 274 -5.86 20.89 43.83
N TYR A 275 -5.84 21.21 42.54
CA TYR A 275 -5.38 22.50 42.02
C TYR A 275 -6.34 23.04 40.93
N PRO A 276 -7.65 23.18 41.21
CA PRO A 276 -8.59 23.68 40.22
C PRO A 276 -8.21 25.09 39.77
N ARG A 277 -8.35 25.37 38.47
CA ARG A 277 -8.15 26.71 37.90
C ARG A 277 -9.50 27.39 37.62
N GLU A 278 -9.48 28.71 37.54
CA GLU A 278 -10.68 29.48 37.20
C GLU A 278 -11.03 29.34 35.70
N GLY A 279 -12.32 29.32 35.39
CA GLY A 279 -12.84 29.39 34.02
C GLY A 279 -13.06 28.05 33.29
N ARG A 280 -12.21 27.04 33.50
CA ARG A 280 -12.41 25.67 32.98
C ARG A 280 -11.58 24.63 33.73
N ASP A 281 -12.07 23.39 33.76
CA ASP A 281 -11.31 22.24 34.26
C ASP A 281 -10.03 22.02 33.42
N TRP A 282 -9.00 21.47 34.06
CA TRP A 282 -7.86 20.87 33.37
C TRP A 282 -8.34 19.74 32.47
N ALA A 283 -7.78 19.66 31.27
CA ALA A 283 -8.01 18.62 30.30
C ALA A 283 -6.67 17.98 29.89
N ALA A 284 -6.73 16.81 29.25
CA ALA A 284 -5.53 16.12 28.78
C ALA A 284 -4.67 17.00 27.83
N ALA A 285 -5.31 17.89 27.06
CA ALA A 285 -4.64 18.83 26.16
C ALA A 285 -3.87 19.95 26.89
N ASP A 286 -4.03 20.11 28.21
CA ASP A 286 -3.24 21.04 29.04
C ASP A 286 -1.94 20.39 29.56
N THR A 287 -1.74 19.10 29.29
CA THR A 287 -0.59 18.34 29.81
C THR A 287 0.42 18.08 28.70
N LEU A 288 1.72 18.11 29.02
CA LEU A 288 2.81 17.72 28.12
C LEU A 288 3.26 16.32 28.51
N LYS A 289 2.91 15.35 27.66
CA LYS A 289 3.34 13.95 27.78
C LYS A 289 4.74 13.83 27.20
N ASN A 290 5.64 13.19 27.93
CA ASN A 290 6.97 12.85 27.44
C ASN A 290 7.08 11.34 27.33
N VAL A 291 7.27 10.85 26.10
CA VAL A 291 7.42 9.43 25.79
C VAL A 291 8.87 9.17 25.40
N ILE A 292 9.48 8.17 26.03
CA ILE A 292 10.82 7.71 25.64
C ILE A 292 10.64 6.53 24.70
N VAL A 293 11.25 6.63 23.51
CA VAL A 293 11.29 5.58 22.50
C VAL A 293 12.72 5.12 22.30
N ALA A 294 12.88 3.87 21.90
CA ALA A 294 14.12 3.30 21.44
C ALA A 294 14.12 3.29 19.91
N VAL A 295 15.06 4.02 19.31
CA VAL A 295 15.32 3.99 17.87
C VAL A 295 16.45 3.00 17.63
N ILE A 296 16.17 1.95 16.89
CA ILE A 296 17.14 0.88 16.58
C ILE A 296 17.68 1.16 15.20
N ASP A 297 18.99 1.37 15.09
CA ASP A 297 19.63 1.62 13.80
C ASP A 297 19.87 0.32 13.01
N PRO A 298 20.27 0.40 11.72
CA PRO A 298 20.56 -0.79 10.91
C PRO A 298 21.66 -1.71 11.47
N ALA A 299 22.51 -1.21 12.38
CA ALA A 299 23.53 -2.01 13.05
C ALA A 299 22.98 -2.73 14.31
N GLY A 300 21.72 -2.48 14.67
CA GLY A 300 21.06 -3.01 15.85
C GLY A 300 21.37 -2.23 17.14
N GLU A 301 21.99 -1.04 17.03
CA GLU A 301 22.25 -0.19 18.19
C GLU A 301 20.98 0.59 18.59
N ARG A 302 20.72 0.66 19.89
CA ARG A 302 19.54 1.31 20.47
C ARG A 302 19.88 2.73 20.90
N HIS A 303 19.22 3.70 20.29
CA HIS A 303 19.33 5.13 20.59
C HIS A 303 18.07 5.60 21.31
N MET A 304 18.18 6.08 22.55
CA MET A 304 17.02 6.60 23.28
C MET A 304 16.66 8.00 22.78
N VAL A 305 15.36 8.24 22.55
CA VAL A 305 14.82 9.54 22.14
C VAL A 305 13.61 9.88 23.00
N ALA A 306 13.52 11.13 23.43
CA ALA A 306 12.37 11.67 24.11
C ALA A 306 11.49 12.48 23.15
N ILE A 307 10.18 12.24 23.18
CA ILE A 307 9.19 12.95 22.38
C ILE A 307 8.18 13.62 23.30
N GLY A 308 8.11 14.94 23.25
CA GLY A 308 7.15 15.76 23.99
C GLY A 308 5.93 16.10 23.14
N LEU A 309 4.73 15.78 23.60
CA LEU A 309 3.48 15.98 22.86
C LEU A 309 2.31 16.36 23.79
N PRO A 310 1.24 16.98 23.27
CA PRO A 310 0.02 17.21 24.04
C PRO A 310 -0.51 15.89 24.62
N GLY A 311 -0.93 15.90 25.89
CA GLY A 311 -1.27 14.66 26.59
C GLY A 311 -2.57 14.02 26.15
N ASP A 312 -3.42 14.77 25.45
CA ASP A 312 -4.57 14.23 24.75
C ASP A 312 -4.19 13.52 23.45
N ARG A 313 -2.93 13.55 22.98
CA ARG A 313 -2.41 12.83 21.79
C ARG A 313 -1.59 11.60 22.19
N ALA A 314 -1.34 10.72 21.23
CA ALA A 314 -0.48 9.54 21.39
C ALA A 314 0.63 9.53 20.34
N VAL A 315 1.78 8.93 20.68
CA VAL A 315 2.86 8.69 19.72
C VAL A 315 2.45 7.57 18.77
N ASP A 316 2.60 7.83 17.48
CA ASP A 316 2.48 6.84 16.42
C ASP A 316 3.88 6.39 16.00
N MET A 317 4.23 5.14 16.31
CA MET A 317 5.57 4.61 16.09
C MET A 317 5.96 4.61 14.61
N ALA A 318 5.00 4.37 13.69
CA ALA A 318 5.29 4.39 12.26
C ALA A 318 5.64 5.81 11.79
N ARG A 319 4.94 6.81 12.31
CA ARG A 319 5.30 8.22 12.03
C ARG A 319 6.66 8.59 12.60
N VAL A 320 6.99 8.13 13.81
CA VAL A 320 8.32 8.36 14.38
C VAL A 320 9.40 7.71 13.53
N GLU A 321 9.22 6.44 13.16
CA GLU A 321 10.15 5.66 12.35
C GLU A 321 10.56 6.38 11.06
N VAL A 322 9.57 6.95 10.37
CA VAL A 322 9.78 7.67 9.11
C VAL A 322 10.43 9.04 9.31
N ASN A 323 10.18 9.73 10.42
CA ASN A 323 10.59 11.13 10.60
C ASN A 323 11.82 11.32 11.50
N ILE A 324 12.24 10.30 12.28
CA ILE A 324 13.28 10.47 13.30
C ILE A 324 14.71 10.23 12.79
N GLY A 325 14.92 9.31 11.85
CA GLY A 325 16.26 8.88 11.43
C GLY A 325 17.15 10.03 10.96
N ALA A 326 16.61 10.89 10.10
CA ALA A 326 17.32 12.08 9.58
C ALA A 326 17.67 13.09 10.69
N LEU A 327 16.80 13.25 11.69
CA LEU A 327 17.03 14.15 12.83
C LEU A 327 18.13 13.66 13.78
N LEU A 328 18.37 12.34 13.79
CA LEU A 328 19.46 11.71 14.52
C LEU A 328 20.76 11.60 13.70
N GLY A 329 20.71 11.90 12.39
CA GLY A 329 21.84 11.69 11.49
C GLY A 329 22.12 10.22 11.21
N ILE A 330 21.13 9.35 11.40
CA ILE A 330 21.21 7.92 11.09
C ILE A 330 20.88 7.74 9.60
N GLY A 331 21.76 7.06 8.88
CA GLY A 331 21.51 6.64 7.50
C GLY A 331 20.85 5.26 7.46
N GLY A 332 19.86 5.09 6.58
CA GLY A 332 19.07 3.86 6.47
C GLY A 332 17.72 3.96 7.19
N GLU A 333 16.90 2.91 7.09
CA GLU A 333 15.67 2.79 7.88
C GLU A 333 16.01 2.44 9.34
N VAL A 334 15.22 2.96 10.26
CA VAL A 334 15.31 2.64 11.68
C VAL A 334 14.10 1.82 12.08
N GLU A 335 14.18 1.06 13.17
CA GLU A 335 12.98 0.53 13.83
C GLU A 335 12.70 1.37 15.07
N VAL A 336 11.43 1.57 15.41
CA VAL A 336 11.05 2.33 16.60
C VAL A 336 10.14 1.53 17.51
N GLU A 337 10.53 1.42 18.78
CA GLU A 337 9.70 0.83 19.82
C GLU A 337 9.67 1.70 21.08
N ALA A 338 8.70 1.43 21.96
CA ALA A 338 8.68 2.08 23.27
C ALA A 338 9.92 1.64 24.10
N ALA A 339 10.56 2.59 24.79
CA ALA A 339 11.68 2.25 25.66
C ALA A 339 11.25 1.27 26.76
N THR A 340 12.05 0.23 26.96
CA THR A 340 11.81 -0.80 27.97
C THR A 340 12.18 -0.31 29.36
N GLU A 341 11.76 -1.04 30.39
CA GLU A 341 12.22 -0.75 31.77
C GLU A 341 13.72 -0.94 31.94
N GLU A 342 14.36 -1.77 31.11
CA GLU A 342 15.81 -1.95 31.13
C GLU A 342 16.52 -0.74 30.52
N ASP A 343 16.01 -0.20 29.42
CA ASP A 343 16.54 1.03 28.81
C ASP A 343 16.49 2.19 29.81
N LEU A 344 15.37 2.35 30.53
CA LEU A 344 15.18 3.43 31.50
C LEU A 344 16.05 3.31 32.76
N LYS A 345 16.56 2.11 33.11
CA LYS A 345 17.47 1.95 34.28
C LYS A 345 18.77 2.73 34.11
N ASN A 346 19.20 2.99 32.88
CA ASN A 346 20.39 3.78 32.58
C ASN A 346 20.18 5.28 32.86
N PHE A 347 18.93 5.70 33.07
CA PHE A 347 18.53 7.09 33.30
C PHE A 347 17.74 7.19 34.60
N PRO A 348 18.37 7.00 35.79
CA PRO A 348 17.68 7.00 37.08
C PRO A 348 17.02 8.34 37.42
N GLN A 349 17.35 9.41 36.70
CA GLN A 349 16.69 10.71 36.81
C GLN A 349 15.31 10.73 36.16
N LEU A 350 14.96 9.77 35.29
CA LEU A 350 13.66 9.69 34.64
C LEU A 350 12.72 8.77 35.42
N VAL A 351 11.67 9.35 35.99
CA VAL A 351 10.66 8.59 36.74
C VAL A 351 9.47 8.32 35.83
N LYS A 352 9.29 7.06 35.41
CA LYS A 352 8.16 6.63 34.56
C LYS A 352 6.82 7.08 35.16
N GLY A 353 5.98 7.69 34.33
CA GLY A 353 4.71 8.32 34.75
C GLY A 353 4.84 9.76 35.25
N TYR A 354 6.07 10.25 35.45
CA TYR A 354 6.37 11.59 35.96
C TYR A 354 7.56 12.21 35.20
N ILE A 355 7.78 11.83 33.92
CA ILE A 355 8.89 12.35 33.11
C ILE A 355 8.59 13.77 32.61
N GLY A 356 9.56 14.68 32.77
CA GLY A 356 9.52 16.04 32.25
C GLY A 356 10.85 16.53 31.69
N PRO A 357 10.86 17.59 30.87
CA PRO A 357 12.07 18.08 30.20
C PRO A 357 13.05 18.81 31.11
N GLY A 358 12.62 19.20 32.32
CA GLY A 358 13.37 20.04 33.25
C GLY A 358 12.53 21.24 33.69
N LEU A 359 13.02 21.98 34.67
CA LEU A 359 12.33 23.15 35.23
C LEU A 359 12.82 24.48 34.63
N THR A 360 14.03 24.51 34.09
CA THR A 360 14.69 25.72 33.59
C THR A 360 15.68 25.37 32.48
N LEU A 361 15.94 26.32 31.57
CA LEU A 361 16.94 26.19 30.50
C LEU A 361 18.38 25.98 30.98
N ASP A 362 18.72 26.41 32.21
CA ASP A 362 20.06 26.22 32.79
C ASP A 362 20.27 24.81 33.37
N ALA A 363 19.19 24.05 33.56
CA ALA A 363 19.21 22.70 34.12
C ALA A 363 18.24 21.77 33.38
N PRO A 364 18.40 21.59 32.05
CA PRO A 364 17.57 20.69 31.28
C PRO A 364 17.86 19.24 31.67
N LEU A 365 16.80 18.44 31.72
CA LEU A 365 16.90 17.00 31.93
C LEU A 365 16.84 16.23 30.61
N LEU A 366 16.11 16.74 29.61
CA LEU A 366 16.04 16.18 28.26
C LEU A 366 16.69 17.13 27.24
N GLY A 367 17.25 16.59 26.17
CA GLY A 367 18.01 17.30 25.13
C GLY A 367 19.43 16.74 24.95
N LYS A 368 20.03 16.90 23.77
CA LYS A 368 21.40 16.39 23.48
C LYS A 368 22.46 16.93 24.44
N GLU A 369 22.30 18.20 24.85
CA GLU A 369 23.23 18.88 25.78
C GLU A 369 22.75 18.84 27.25
N SER A 370 21.72 18.04 27.54
CA SER A 370 21.11 17.95 28.87
C SER A 370 21.82 16.98 29.81
N THR A 371 21.34 16.92 31.06
CA THR A 371 21.87 15.98 32.07
C THR A 371 21.75 14.51 31.65
N THR A 372 20.70 14.13 30.91
CA THR A 372 20.55 12.74 30.43
C THR A 372 21.22 12.50 29.08
N GLY A 373 21.46 13.56 28.31
CA GLY A 373 21.95 13.47 26.93
C GLY A 373 20.96 12.84 25.94
N ILE A 374 19.72 12.55 26.36
CA ILE A 374 18.68 11.97 25.49
C ILE A 374 18.18 13.07 24.55
N PRO A 375 18.31 12.92 23.22
CA PRO A 375 17.71 13.86 22.26
C PRO A 375 16.22 14.06 22.53
N TYR A 376 15.78 15.31 22.53
CA TYR A 376 14.42 15.70 22.82
C TYR A 376 13.79 16.41 21.62
N PHE A 377 12.68 15.88 21.14
CA PHE A 377 11.91 16.46 20.04
C PHE A 377 10.47 16.74 20.48
N LEU A 378 9.88 17.80 19.94
CA LEU A 378 8.50 18.18 20.25
C LEU A 378 7.56 17.88 19.08
N ASP A 379 6.30 17.58 19.41
CA ASP A 379 5.21 17.65 18.44
C ASP A 379 5.04 19.11 17.96
N PRO A 380 4.73 19.34 16.67
CA PRO A 380 4.57 20.69 16.14
C PRO A 380 3.48 21.54 16.82
N ARG A 381 2.54 20.94 17.58
CA ARG A 381 1.55 21.68 18.37
C ARG A 381 2.13 22.32 19.63
N VAL A 382 3.31 21.91 20.08
CA VAL A 382 4.01 22.49 21.24
C VAL A 382 4.83 23.68 20.76
N VAL A 383 4.17 24.83 20.66
CA VAL A 383 4.78 26.09 20.18
C VAL A 383 5.33 26.95 21.30
N ASP A 384 6.21 27.88 20.96
CA ASP A 384 6.73 28.87 21.91
C ASP A 384 5.60 29.58 22.66
N GLY A 385 5.76 29.68 23.98
CA GLY A 385 4.79 30.30 24.87
C GLY A 385 3.61 29.42 25.30
N SER A 386 3.43 28.22 24.74
CA SER A 386 2.45 27.27 25.26
C SER A 386 2.84 26.79 26.67
N ASP A 387 1.88 26.76 27.60
CA ASP A 387 2.07 26.35 28.98
C ASP A 387 1.49 24.97 29.27
N TRP A 388 2.19 24.19 30.10
CA TRP A 388 1.93 22.78 30.27
C TRP A 388 1.99 22.32 31.72
N ILE A 389 1.20 21.28 32.03
CA ILE A 389 1.44 20.40 33.18
C ILE A 389 2.26 19.19 32.71
N THR A 390 3.41 18.93 33.33
CA THR A 390 4.26 17.80 32.96
C THR A 390 4.94 17.17 34.16
N GLY A 391 5.56 16.01 33.99
CA GLY A 391 6.21 15.31 35.09
C GLY A 391 7.34 16.12 35.73
N ALA A 392 7.49 16.06 37.06
CA ALA A 392 8.58 16.73 37.76
C ALA A 392 9.85 15.88 37.90
N ASN A 393 9.89 14.71 37.26
CA ASN A 393 10.91 13.68 37.42
C ASN A 393 11.04 13.17 38.87
N GLU A 394 9.94 13.24 39.62
CA GLU A 394 9.82 12.73 40.98
C GLU A 394 8.45 12.06 41.15
N HIS A 395 8.41 10.92 41.82
CA HIS A 395 7.17 10.17 42.00
C HIS A 395 6.13 11.00 42.75
N GLY A 396 4.93 11.10 42.18
CA GLY A 396 3.81 11.82 42.78
C GLY A 396 3.89 13.32 42.60
N LYS A 397 4.72 13.86 41.70
CA LYS A 397 4.86 15.31 41.48
C LYS A 397 4.88 15.70 40.02
N HIS A 398 4.23 16.82 39.73
CA HIS A 398 4.17 17.42 38.40
C HIS A 398 4.51 18.91 38.46
N VAL A 399 5.07 19.43 37.38
CA VAL A 399 5.31 20.86 37.15
C VAL A 399 4.07 21.44 36.50
N TYR A 400 3.62 22.59 36.98
CA TYR A 400 2.54 23.38 36.38
C TYR A 400 3.11 24.67 35.81
N TYR A 401 2.41 25.23 34.82
CA TYR A 401 2.77 26.50 34.16
C TYR A 401 4.14 26.46 33.48
N LEU A 402 4.56 25.27 33.03
CA LEU A 402 5.83 25.08 32.34
C LEU A 402 5.69 25.56 30.89
N VAL A 403 6.42 26.62 30.54
CA VAL A 403 6.27 27.30 29.25
C VAL A 403 7.37 26.90 28.26
N ALA A 404 6.96 26.46 27.07
CA ALA A 404 7.88 26.19 25.97
C ALA A 404 8.62 27.46 25.51
N GLY A 405 9.93 27.38 25.32
CA GLY A 405 10.81 28.50 24.96
C GLY A 405 11.25 29.38 26.14
N ARG A 406 10.46 29.44 27.23
CA ARG A 406 10.83 30.16 28.47
C ARG A 406 11.53 29.24 29.48
N ASP A 407 10.93 28.08 29.75
CA ASP A 407 11.36 27.18 30.84
C ASP A 407 12.04 25.91 30.30
N PHE A 408 11.70 25.47 29.09
CA PHE A 408 12.34 24.35 28.40
C PHE A 408 12.42 24.59 26.89
N THR A 409 13.36 23.92 26.23
CA THR A 409 13.53 23.86 24.77
C THR A 409 13.75 22.42 24.33
N ALA A 410 13.79 22.19 23.02
CA ALA A 410 14.05 20.88 22.42
C ALA A 410 15.14 20.98 21.33
N ASP A 411 15.68 19.84 20.93
CA ASP A 411 16.67 19.74 19.85
C ASP A 411 16.02 19.94 18.46
N GLY A 412 14.70 19.82 18.39
CA GLY A 412 13.92 20.05 17.18
C GLY A 412 12.46 19.66 17.32
N VAL A 413 11.77 19.60 16.19
CA VAL A 413 10.37 19.19 16.06
C VAL A 413 10.31 17.92 15.23
N VAL A 414 9.40 17.01 15.56
CA VAL A 414 9.19 15.74 14.85
C VAL A 414 7.69 15.45 14.69
N GLU A 415 7.30 15.00 13.50
CA GLU A 415 5.96 14.47 13.23
C GLU A 415 5.83 13.07 13.86
N ALA A 416 5.41 13.03 15.12
CA ALA A 416 5.35 11.79 15.91
C ALA A 416 3.96 11.42 16.42
N CYS A 417 2.99 12.34 16.41
CA CYS A 417 1.67 12.08 16.97
C CYS A 417 0.75 11.34 15.99
N GLU A 418 -0.20 10.55 16.47
CA GLU A 418 -1.28 10.03 15.63
C GLU A 418 -2.06 11.17 14.93
N VAL A 419 -2.52 10.93 13.71
CA VAL A 419 -3.44 11.82 13.00
C VAL A 419 -4.87 11.42 13.34
N ARG A 420 -5.71 12.38 13.74
CA ARG A 420 -7.11 12.11 14.12
C ARG A 420 -8.09 12.62 13.09
N GLU A 421 -9.23 11.94 12.97
CA GLU A 421 -10.38 12.49 12.26
C GLU A 421 -10.75 13.87 12.86
N GLY A 422 -10.93 14.86 11.99
CA GLY A 422 -11.19 16.23 12.37
C GLY A 422 -9.95 17.11 12.55
N ASP A 423 -8.73 16.55 12.58
CA ASP A 423 -7.51 17.38 12.48
C ASP A 423 -7.53 18.16 11.15
N MET A 424 -6.98 19.36 11.12
CA MET A 424 -6.99 20.20 9.92
C MET A 424 -5.92 19.75 8.93
N ALA A 425 -6.28 19.66 7.65
CA ALA A 425 -5.33 19.39 6.57
C ALA A 425 -4.29 20.52 6.47
N PRO A 426 -3.00 20.19 6.24
CA PRO A 426 -1.92 21.17 6.23
C PRO A 426 -2.00 22.19 5.09
N ASP A 427 -2.74 21.88 4.02
CA ASP A 427 -2.99 22.78 2.88
C ASP A 427 -4.22 23.69 3.08
N GLY A 428 -4.90 23.62 4.23
CA GLY A 428 -6.09 24.40 4.54
C GLY A 428 -7.37 23.92 3.85
N SER A 429 -7.36 22.75 3.24
CA SER A 429 -8.50 22.17 2.50
C SER A 429 -9.66 21.67 3.38
N GLY A 430 -9.55 21.79 4.70
CA GLY A 430 -10.58 21.43 5.67
C GLY A 430 -10.15 20.32 6.64
N PRO A 431 -11.08 19.79 7.45
CA PRO A 431 -10.79 18.68 8.35
C PRO A 431 -10.48 17.39 7.59
N LEU A 432 -9.63 16.56 8.18
CA LEU A 432 -9.23 15.25 7.70
C LEU A 432 -10.24 14.17 8.10
N GLU A 433 -10.51 13.26 7.16
CA GLU A 433 -11.29 12.03 7.35
C GLU A 433 -10.37 10.84 7.10
N ALA A 434 -10.46 9.81 7.95
CA ALA A 434 -9.70 8.59 7.76
C ALA A 434 -10.42 7.66 6.78
N ALA A 435 -9.64 6.99 5.93
CA ALA A 435 -10.13 5.99 5.01
C ALA A 435 -9.14 4.83 4.91
N ARG A 436 -9.64 3.67 4.47
CA ARG A 436 -8.82 2.50 4.19
C ARG A 436 -8.74 2.25 2.70
N GLY A 437 -7.59 1.78 2.23
CA GLY A 437 -7.35 1.53 0.82
C GLY A 437 -6.42 0.34 0.59
N ILE A 438 -6.52 -0.24 -0.60
CA ILE A 438 -5.53 -1.18 -1.12
C ILE A 438 -4.57 -0.37 -1.98
N GLU A 439 -3.28 -0.34 -1.65
CA GLU A 439 -2.25 0.24 -2.51
C GLU A 439 -2.14 -0.52 -3.84
N MET A 440 -2.54 0.12 -4.94
CA MET A 440 -2.59 -0.48 -6.28
C MET A 440 -1.32 -0.20 -7.09
N GLY A 441 -0.64 0.89 -6.77
CA GLY A 441 0.61 1.30 -7.39
C GLY A 441 1.27 2.44 -6.64
N HIS A 442 2.54 2.66 -6.95
CA HIS A 442 3.40 3.61 -6.27
C HIS A 442 4.38 4.20 -7.27
N ILE A 443 4.54 5.52 -7.26
CA ILE A 443 5.49 6.24 -8.11
C ILE A 443 6.47 7.07 -7.28
N PHE A 444 7.75 7.01 -7.64
CA PHE A 444 8.85 7.64 -6.91
C PHE A 444 9.74 8.46 -7.84
N GLN A 445 10.16 9.64 -7.38
CA GLN A 445 11.33 10.33 -7.89
C GLN A 445 12.57 9.89 -7.11
N LEU A 446 13.22 8.81 -7.54
CA LEU A 446 14.41 8.26 -6.88
C LEU A 446 15.62 9.21 -6.93
N GLY A 447 15.63 10.13 -7.89
CA GLY A 447 16.73 11.06 -8.09
C GLY A 447 17.99 10.31 -8.50
N ARG A 448 19.12 10.60 -7.84
CA ARG A 448 20.44 10.08 -8.23
C ARG A 448 20.91 8.91 -7.37
N LYS A 449 20.14 8.45 -6.37
CA LYS A 449 20.55 7.43 -5.38
C LYS A 449 21.24 6.21 -6.01
N TYR A 450 20.54 5.51 -6.90
CA TYR A 450 21.05 4.29 -7.53
C TYR A 450 22.12 4.58 -8.58
N ALA A 451 21.94 5.64 -9.38
CA ALA A 451 22.90 6.02 -10.40
C ALA A 451 24.26 6.43 -9.80
N GLU A 452 24.27 7.09 -8.63
CA GLU A 452 25.51 7.40 -7.89
C GLU A 452 26.17 6.14 -7.36
N ALA A 453 25.43 5.31 -6.63
CA ALA A 453 25.94 4.08 -6.03
C ALA A 453 26.51 3.11 -7.08
N LEU A 454 25.82 2.95 -8.22
CA LEU A 454 26.21 2.02 -9.28
C LEU A 454 27.04 2.69 -10.38
N GLY A 455 27.29 3.99 -10.31
CA GLY A 455 28.14 4.73 -11.24
C GLY A 455 27.57 4.85 -12.66
N LEU A 456 26.26 5.05 -12.80
CA LEU A 456 25.61 5.38 -14.07
C LEU A 456 25.79 6.88 -14.37
N LYS A 457 26.69 7.18 -15.31
CA LYS A 457 26.96 8.54 -15.79
C LYS A 457 26.98 8.57 -17.32
N VAL A 458 26.51 9.67 -17.89
CA VAL A 458 26.54 9.93 -19.33
C VAL A 458 27.24 11.24 -19.63
N LEU A 459 27.74 11.42 -20.85
CA LEU A 459 28.24 12.72 -21.31
C LEU A 459 27.07 13.68 -21.54
N ASP A 460 27.12 14.88 -20.96
CA ASP A 460 26.15 15.96 -21.16
C ASP A 460 26.39 16.69 -22.51
N ASN A 461 25.56 17.71 -22.78
CA ASN A 461 25.68 18.58 -23.96
C ASN A 461 27.05 19.28 -24.09
N ASN A 462 27.81 19.38 -23.00
CA ASN A 462 29.12 20.03 -22.93
C ASN A 462 30.27 19.01 -22.91
N GLY A 463 29.99 17.72 -23.04
CA GLY A 463 30.98 16.64 -22.96
C GLY A 463 31.50 16.35 -21.54
N LYS A 464 30.78 16.77 -20.49
CA LYS A 464 31.07 16.45 -19.09
C LYS A 464 30.26 15.25 -18.63
N LEU A 465 30.86 14.41 -17.77
CA LEU A 465 30.11 13.31 -17.15
C LEU A 465 29.11 13.86 -16.13
N GLN A 466 27.85 13.48 -16.32
CA GLN A 466 26.73 13.81 -15.46
C GLN A 466 26.06 12.53 -14.97
N THR A 467 25.73 12.48 -13.68
CA THR A 467 24.95 11.38 -13.11
C THR A 467 23.51 11.49 -13.57
N VAL A 468 22.98 10.39 -14.09
CA VAL A 468 21.60 10.24 -14.54
C VAL A 468 20.65 10.34 -13.34
N THR A 469 19.49 10.99 -13.53
CA THR A 469 18.43 11.00 -12.53
C THR A 469 17.35 9.97 -12.90
N MET A 470 16.71 9.38 -11.90
CA MET A 470 15.88 8.18 -12.05
C MET A 470 14.51 8.34 -11.41
N GLY A 471 13.51 7.72 -12.03
CA GLY A 471 12.20 7.46 -11.44
C GLY A 471 11.91 5.96 -11.35
N SER A 472 11.05 5.55 -10.42
CA SER A 472 10.57 4.17 -10.28
C SER A 472 9.06 4.14 -10.12
N TYR A 473 8.41 3.19 -10.79
CA TYR A 473 6.96 3.17 -10.94
C TYR A 473 6.43 1.72 -10.88
N GLY A 474 5.72 1.36 -9.81
CA GLY A 474 5.16 0.03 -9.55
C GLY A 474 3.63 -0.05 -9.69
N VAL A 475 3.11 -1.14 -10.28
CA VAL A 475 1.67 -1.51 -10.27
C VAL A 475 1.56 -2.97 -9.84
N GLY A 476 0.75 -3.23 -8.82
CA GLY A 476 0.45 -4.58 -8.36
C GLY A 476 -0.55 -5.28 -9.28
N VAL A 477 -0.08 -5.90 -10.37
CA VAL A 477 -0.94 -6.58 -11.37
C VAL A 477 -1.79 -7.68 -10.71
N THR A 478 -1.15 -8.51 -9.89
CA THR A 478 -1.84 -9.59 -9.16
C THR A 478 -2.85 -9.07 -8.15
N ARG A 479 -2.46 -8.02 -7.43
CA ARG A 479 -3.28 -7.33 -6.44
C ARG A 479 -4.49 -6.69 -7.11
N ALA A 480 -4.33 -6.15 -8.32
CA ALA A 480 -5.41 -5.60 -9.11
C ALA A 480 -6.49 -6.63 -9.47
N LEU A 481 -6.09 -7.83 -9.88
CA LEU A 481 -7.05 -8.91 -10.13
C LEU A 481 -7.89 -9.24 -8.89
N ALA A 482 -7.25 -9.30 -7.71
CA ALA A 482 -7.97 -9.54 -6.46
C ALA A 482 -8.86 -8.36 -6.05
N ALA A 483 -8.41 -7.11 -6.21
CA ALA A 483 -9.24 -5.93 -5.96
C ALA A 483 -10.48 -5.91 -6.87
N ILE A 484 -10.34 -6.24 -8.16
CA ILE A 484 -11.46 -6.36 -9.08
C ILE A 484 -12.42 -7.45 -8.60
N ALA A 485 -11.92 -8.63 -8.21
CA ALA A 485 -12.74 -9.71 -7.67
C ALA A 485 -13.44 -9.33 -6.35
N GLU A 486 -12.79 -8.54 -5.49
CA GLU A 486 -13.38 -8.05 -4.23
C GLU A 486 -14.52 -7.06 -4.51
N GLY A 487 -14.34 -6.12 -5.43
CA GLY A 487 -15.37 -5.15 -5.78
C GLY A 487 -16.51 -5.74 -6.62
N ASN A 488 -16.30 -6.90 -7.26
CA ASN A 488 -17.23 -7.45 -8.24
C ASN A 488 -17.62 -8.90 -7.92
N HIS A 489 -18.45 -9.07 -6.90
CA HIS A 489 -19.02 -10.35 -6.53
C HIS A 489 -20.40 -10.20 -5.88
N ASP A 490 -21.09 -11.32 -5.70
CA ASP A 490 -22.28 -11.46 -4.86
C ASP A 490 -22.22 -12.78 -4.06
N GLU A 491 -23.31 -13.14 -3.39
CA GLU A 491 -23.41 -14.39 -2.61
C GLU A 491 -23.20 -15.66 -3.44
N LYS A 492 -23.40 -15.59 -4.76
CA LYS A 492 -23.31 -16.73 -5.68
C LYS A 492 -21.92 -16.89 -6.28
N GLY A 493 -21.19 -15.81 -6.49
CA GLY A 493 -19.91 -15.87 -7.16
C GLY A 493 -19.31 -14.56 -7.63
N LEU A 494 -18.31 -14.69 -8.51
CA LEU A 494 -17.65 -13.56 -9.18
C LEU A 494 -18.59 -12.91 -10.21
N ILE A 495 -18.35 -11.63 -10.53
CA ILE A 495 -19.08 -10.84 -11.53
C ILE A 495 -18.08 -10.01 -12.34
N TRP A 496 -17.28 -10.63 -13.21
CA TRP A 496 -16.21 -9.91 -13.90
C TRP A 496 -16.73 -8.72 -14.74
N PRO A 497 -16.02 -7.58 -14.77
CA PRO A 497 -16.19 -6.58 -15.83
C PRO A 497 -16.04 -7.25 -17.20
N ARG A 498 -16.89 -6.89 -18.18
CA ARG A 498 -17.01 -7.62 -19.46
C ARG A 498 -15.67 -7.79 -20.17
N HIS A 499 -14.89 -6.72 -20.26
CA HIS A 499 -13.58 -6.71 -20.91
C HIS A 499 -12.47 -7.47 -20.16
N LEU A 500 -12.70 -7.86 -18.90
CA LEU A 500 -11.76 -8.63 -18.07
C LEU A 500 -12.19 -10.09 -17.85
N ALA A 501 -13.43 -10.44 -18.18
CA ALA A 501 -13.97 -11.78 -17.96
C ALA A 501 -13.15 -12.87 -18.69
N PRO A 502 -13.09 -14.12 -18.22
CA PRO A 502 -12.34 -15.19 -18.89
C PRO A 502 -12.94 -15.62 -20.25
N ALA A 503 -14.17 -15.19 -20.53
CA ALA A 503 -14.93 -15.39 -21.75
C ALA A 503 -16.03 -14.31 -21.79
N ASP A 504 -16.52 -13.98 -22.99
CA ASP A 504 -17.66 -13.09 -23.18
C ASP A 504 -18.98 -13.79 -22.86
N VAL A 505 -19.09 -15.07 -23.26
CA VAL A 505 -20.31 -15.88 -23.15
C VAL A 505 -20.04 -17.23 -22.52
N HIS A 506 -20.88 -17.65 -21.57
CA HIS A 506 -20.91 -18.99 -21.00
C HIS A 506 -22.16 -19.74 -21.44
N VAL A 507 -22.00 -20.65 -22.40
CA VAL A 507 -23.06 -21.52 -22.91
C VAL A 507 -23.21 -22.74 -21.99
N VAL A 508 -24.37 -22.88 -21.34
CA VAL A 508 -24.66 -23.93 -20.36
C VAL A 508 -25.64 -24.93 -20.94
N ILE A 509 -25.14 -26.10 -21.33
CA ILE A 509 -25.96 -27.16 -21.94
C ILE A 509 -26.55 -28.04 -20.82
N THR A 510 -27.83 -27.88 -20.50
CA THR A 510 -28.51 -28.64 -19.44
C THR A 510 -29.46 -29.72 -19.95
N GLY A 511 -29.79 -29.69 -21.24
CA GLY A 511 -30.63 -30.68 -21.90
C GLY A 511 -29.97 -32.05 -22.08
N LYS A 512 -30.77 -33.03 -22.54
CA LYS A 512 -30.32 -34.39 -22.89
C LYS A 512 -30.61 -34.65 -24.36
N GLY A 513 -29.72 -35.37 -25.04
CA GLY A 513 -29.89 -35.80 -26.43
C GLY A 513 -28.90 -35.11 -27.38
N GLU A 514 -28.51 -35.82 -28.43
CA GLU A 514 -27.49 -35.37 -29.39
C GLU A 514 -27.84 -34.03 -30.03
N GLU A 515 -29.10 -33.82 -30.40
CA GLU A 515 -29.60 -32.57 -31.01
C GLU A 515 -29.27 -31.30 -30.20
N ILE A 516 -29.38 -31.36 -28.86
CA ILE A 516 -29.10 -30.22 -27.99
C ILE A 516 -27.59 -29.93 -27.92
N PHE A 517 -26.76 -30.98 -27.94
CA PHE A 517 -25.31 -30.81 -27.94
C PHE A 517 -24.81 -30.33 -29.30
N SER A 518 -25.35 -30.86 -30.41
CA SER A 518 -25.05 -30.40 -31.77
C SER A 518 -25.39 -28.92 -31.94
N TYR A 519 -26.58 -28.50 -31.52
CA TYR A 519 -26.94 -27.07 -31.57
C TYR A 519 -26.05 -26.22 -30.65
N GLY A 520 -25.67 -26.73 -29.47
CA GLY A 520 -24.71 -26.05 -28.61
C GLY A 520 -23.36 -25.83 -29.30
N ASP A 521 -22.87 -26.81 -30.05
CA ASP A 521 -21.63 -26.69 -30.83
C ASP A 521 -21.78 -25.70 -32.01
N GLU A 522 -22.93 -25.69 -32.69
CA GLU A 522 -23.27 -24.72 -33.75
C GLU A 522 -23.29 -23.29 -33.20
N LEU A 523 -24.05 -23.04 -32.12
CA LEU A 523 -24.13 -21.74 -31.46
C LEU A 523 -22.76 -21.24 -31.02
N VAL A 524 -21.94 -22.11 -30.42
CA VAL A 524 -20.58 -21.77 -30.03
C VAL A 524 -19.74 -21.37 -31.24
N ALA A 525 -19.79 -22.13 -32.33
CA ALA A 525 -19.03 -21.84 -33.54
C ALA A 525 -19.43 -20.49 -34.18
N GLU A 526 -20.72 -20.17 -34.21
CA GLU A 526 -21.21 -18.90 -34.75
C GLU A 526 -20.82 -17.69 -33.88
N LEU A 527 -20.88 -17.82 -32.55
CA LEU A 527 -20.42 -16.78 -31.63
C LEU A 527 -18.89 -16.57 -31.72
N GLU A 528 -18.10 -17.64 -31.84
CA GLU A 528 -16.65 -17.53 -32.09
C GLU A 528 -16.36 -16.88 -33.45
N ALA A 529 -17.13 -17.20 -34.49
CA ALA A 529 -17.00 -16.57 -35.81
C ALA A 529 -17.32 -15.07 -35.78
N ALA A 530 -18.16 -14.63 -34.83
CA ALA A 530 -18.41 -13.22 -34.55
C ALA A 530 -17.31 -12.53 -33.73
N GLY A 531 -16.26 -13.27 -33.33
CA GLY A 531 -15.11 -12.75 -32.58
C GLY A 531 -15.28 -12.79 -31.06
N LEU A 532 -16.28 -13.49 -30.54
CA LEU A 532 -16.50 -13.63 -29.10
C LEU A 532 -15.68 -14.78 -28.50
N GLU A 533 -15.17 -14.59 -27.29
CA GLU A 533 -14.59 -15.65 -26.50
C GLU A 533 -15.70 -16.45 -25.81
N VAL A 534 -15.84 -17.73 -26.18
CA VAL A 534 -16.93 -18.57 -25.67
C VAL A 534 -16.39 -19.65 -24.72
N MET A 535 -17.08 -19.81 -23.60
CA MET A 535 -16.93 -20.93 -22.69
C MET A 535 -18.20 -21.80 -22.74
N VAL A 536 -18.05 -23.12 -22.79
CA VAL A 536 -19.20 -24.03 -22.91
C VAL A 536 -19.15 -25.13 -21.85
N ASP A 537 -20.26 -25.28 -21.11
CA ASP A 537 -20.50 -26.37 -20.19
C ASP A 537 -21.14 -27.58 -20.89
N ASP A 538 -20.30 -28.34 -21.57
CA ASP A 538 -20.62 -29.59 -22.27
C ASP A 538 -20.47 -30.84 -21.39
N ARG A 539 -20.28 -30.69 -20.07
CA ARG A 539 -20.03 -31.83 -19.17
C ARG A 539 -21.25 -32.77 -19.13
N PRO A 540 -21.15 -34.03 -19.58
CA PRO A 540 -22.33 -34.92 -19.68
C PRO A 540 -22.75 -35.51 -18.33
N LYS A 541 -21.85 -35.51 -17.34
CA LYS A 541 -22.06 -36.11 -16.01
C LYS A 541 -22.50 -35.10 -14.94
N ALA A 542 -22.45 -33.80 -15.22
CA ALA A 542 -22.85 -32.77 -14.27
C ALA A 542 -24.37 -32.54 -14.33
N SER A 543 -25.01 -32.41 -13.16
CA SER A 543 -26.44 -32.09 -13.10
C SER A 543 -26.67 -30.61 -13.45
N PRO A 544 -27.88 -30.24 -13.95
CA PRO A 544 -28.19 -28.84 -14.25
C PRO A 544 -27.90 -27.87 -13.10
N GLY A 545 -28.25 -28.24 -11.85
CA GLY A 545 -27.97 -27.42 -10.67
C GLY A 545 -26.47 -27.19 -10.42
N VAL A 546 -25.61 -28.18 -10.69
CA VAL A 546 -24.16 -28.00 -10.61
C VAL A 546 -23.66 -27.07 -11.71
N LYS A 547 -24.19 -27.22 -12.94
CA LYS A 547 -23.83 -26.34 -14.05
C LYS A 547 -24.19 -24.88 -13.80
N PHE A 548 -25.39 -24.63 -13.27
CA PHE A 548 -25.82 -23.28 -12.89
C PHE A 548 -24.95 -22.69 -11.78
N GLY A 549 -24.69 -23.47 -10.72
CA GLY A 549 -23.82 -23.03 -9.63
C GLY A 549 -22.41 -22.70 -10.10
N ASP A 550 -21.83 -23.52 -10.98
CA ASP A 550 -20.53 -23.25 -11.58
C ASP A 550 -20.57 -22.00 -12.48
N ALA A 551 -21.61 -21.83 -13.30
CA ALA A 551 -21.74 -20.65 -14.17
C ALA A 551 -21.84 -19.34 -13.38
N GLU A 552 -22.60 -19.33 -12.28
CA GLU A 552 -22.71 -18.17 -11.39
C GLU A 552 -21.41 -17.93 -10.62
N LEU A 553 -20.72 -19.00 -10.18
CA LEU A 553 -19.45 -18.92 -9.44
C LEU A 553 -18.30 -18.39 -10.30
N LEU A 554 -18.19 -18.84 -11.55
CA LEU A 554 -17.13 -18.45 -12.49
C LEU A 554 -17.25 -16.98 -12.94
N GLY A 555 -18.47 -16.45 -12.98
CA GLY A 555 -18.69 -15.01 -13.16
C GLY A 555 -18.54 -14.48 -14.57
N VAL A 556 -18.76 -15.32 -15.59
CA VAL A 556 -18.84 -14.85 -16.99
C VAL A 556 -20.08 -13.95 -17.16
N PRO A 557 -19.96 -12.74 -17.75
CA PRO A 557 -21.02 -11.74 -17.79
C PRO A 557 -22.31 -12.21 -18.46
N THR A 558 -22.21 -12.92 -19.58
CA THR A 558 -23.39 -13.36 -20.35
C THR A 558 -23.50 -14.87 -20.30
N ILE A 559 -24.63 -15.37 -19.81
CA ILE A 559 -24.90 -16.81 -19.67
C ILE A 559 -26.03 -17.18 -20.62
N VAL A 560 -25.82 -18.21 -21.45
CA VAL A 560 -26.84 -18.75 -22.36
C VAL A 560 -27.16 -20.17 -21.95
N VAL A 561 -28.40 -20.46 -21.59
CA VAL A 561 -28.81 -21.80 -21.14
C VAL A 561 -29.55 -22.52 -22.27
N ILE A 562 -28.99 -23.64 -22.70
CA ILE A 562 -29.64 -24.55 -23.65
C ILE A 562 -30.29 -25.68 -22.84
N GLY A 563 -31.56 -25.45 -22.49
CA GLY A 563 -32.33 -26.27 -21.57
C GLY A 563 -33.50 -27.01 -22.23
N ARG A 564 -34.55 -27.29 -21.45
CA ARG A 564 -35.74 -28.01 -21.94
C ARG A 564 -36.55 -27.22 -22.97
N GLY A 565 -36.56 -25.89 -22.86
CA GLY A 565 -37.25 -24.98 -23.78
C GLY A 565 -36.72 -25.01 -25.22
N TYR A 566 -35.56 -25.64 -25.46
CA TYR A 566 -35.02 -25.83 -26.81
C TYR A 566 -36.03 -26.52 -27.73
N LYS A 567 -36.82 -27.48 -27.21
CA LYS A 567 -37.89 -28.17 -27.97
C LYS A 567 -39.03 -27.24 -28.38
N ASP A 568 -39.22 -26.16 -27.64
CA ASP A 568 -40.21 -25.12 -27.89
C ASP A 568 -39.61 -23.94 -28.69
N GLY A 569 -38.37 -24.08 -29.19
CA GLY A 569 -37.68 -23.08 -30.00
C GLY A 569 -37.06 -21.93 -29.20
N VAL A 570 -36.86 -22.08 -27.89
CA VAL A 570 -36.35 -21.01 -27.02
C VAL A 570 -35.12 -21.41 -26.20
N LEU A 571 -34.25 -20.43 -25.95
CA LEU A 571 -33.12 -20.49 -25.01
C LEU A 571 -33.34 -19.43 -23.91
N GLU A 572 -32.62 -19.55 -22.80
CA GLU A 572 -32.59 -18.51 -21.76
C GLU A 572 -31.27 -17.74 -21.84
N LEU A 573 -31.34 -16.41 -21.92
CA LEU A 573 -30.22 -15.50 -21.86
C LEU A 573 -30.26 -14.77 -20.53
N LYS A 574 -29.14 -14.77 -19.82
CA LYS A 574 -29.02 -14.18 -18.49
C LYS A 574 -27.81 -13.27 -18.40
N ASP A 575 -28.01 -12.08 -17.84
CA ASP A 575 -26.91 -11.21 -17.41
C ASP A 575 -26.48 -11.59 -15.99
N ARG A 576 -25.19 -11.87 -15.81
CA ARG A 576 -24.63 -12.31 -14.54
C ARG A 576 -24.68 -11.21 -13.48
N ARG A 577 -24.57 -9.94 -13.87
CA ARG A 577 -24.50 -8.81 -12.94
C ARG A 577 -25.86 -8.47 -12.33
N SER A 578 -26.88 -8.27 -13.16
CA SER A 578 -28.25 -8.00 -12.72
C SER A 578 -28.98 -9.26 -12.24
N GLY A 579 -28.59 -10.43 -12.75
CA GLY A 579 -29.31 -11.68 -12.55
C GLY A 579 -30.59 -11.80 -13.39
N GLU A 580 -30.92 -10.79 -14.21
CA GLU A 580 -32.07 -10.81 -15.10
C GLU A 580 -31.91 -11.88 -16.16
N ALA A 581 -32.99 -12.60 -16.43
CA ALA A 581 -33.04 -13.67 -17.43
C ALA A 581 -34.26 -13.47 -18.34
N ARG A 582 -34.06 -13.69 -19.63
CA ARG A 582 -35.11 -13.60 -20.65
C ARG A 582 -35.01 -14.75 -21.64
N ASN A 583 -36.16 -15.16 -22.18
CA ASN A 583 -36.19 -16.13 -23.26
C ASN A 583 -35.83 -15.46 -24.59
N ILE A 584 -34.97 -16.11 -25.37
CA ILE A 584 -34.57 -15.72 -26.73
C ILE A 584 -34.93 -16.83 -27.71
N GLN A 585 -35.19 -16.50 -28.97
CA GLN A 585 -35.57 -17.50 -29.96
C GLN A 585 -34.32 -18.20 -30.52
N VAL A 586 -34.38 -19.53 -30.68
CA VAL A 586 -33.29 -20.34 -31.27
C VAL A 586 -32.85 -19.79 -32.64
N ALA A 587 -33.81 -19.30 -33.44
CA ALA A 587 -33.57 -18.77 -34.78
C ALA A 587 -32.80 -17.43 -34.80
N THR A 588 -32.83 -16.66 -33.71
CA THR A 588 -32.18 -15.34 -33.59
C THR A 588 -31.15 -15.31 -32.46
N ALA A 589 -30.82 -16.46 -31.89
CA ALA A 589 -30.05 -16.54 -30.65
C ALA A 589 -28.65 -15.91 -30.78
N VAL A 590 -27.98 -16.11 -31.91
CA VAL A 590 -26.65 -15.54 -32.17
C VAL A 590 -26.70 -14.01 -32.15
N ASP A 591 -27.63 -13.41 -32.90
CA ASP A 591 -27.78 -11.96 -32.98
C ASP A 591 -28.14 -11.35 -31.62
N GLU A 592 -29.06 -11.99 -30.88
CA GLU A 592 -29.47 -11.52 -29.56
C GLU A 592 -28.33 -11.59 -28.52
N VAL A 593 -27.51 -12.65 -28.57
CA VAL A 593 -26.34 -12.78 -27.69
C VAL A 593 -25.26 -11.76 -28.06
N ILE A 594 -25.01 -11.54 -29.36
CA ILE A 594 -24.05 -10.53 -29.81
C ILE A 594 -24.47 -9.13 -29.36
N ALA A 595 -25.75 -8.79 -29.50
CA ALA A 595 -26.30 -7.53 -29.01
C ALA A 595 -26.12 -7.40 -27.49
N GLU A 596 -26.43 -8.44 -26.72
CA GLU A 596 -26.24 -8.42 -25.26
C GLU A 596 -24.77 -8.22 -24.84
N VAL A 597 -23.82 -8.78 -25.59
CA VAL A 597 -22.39 -8.65 -25.28
C VAL A 597 -21.85 -7.27 -25.65
N ARG A 598 -22.31 -6.69 -26.76
CA ARG A 598 -21.77 -5.44 -27.32
C ARG A 598 -22.49 -4.17 -26.83
N GLY A 599 -23.68 -4.30 -26.24
CA GLY A 599 -24.56 -3.17 -25.94
C GLY A 599 -25.21 -2.64 -27.22
#